data_AF-A0A4Y2KMZ4-F1
#
_entry.id   AF-A0A4Y2KMZ4-F1
#
_cell.length_a   1.000
_cell.length_b   1.000
_cell.length_c   1.000
_cell.angle_alpha   90.00
_cell.angle_beta   90.00
_cell.angle_gamma   90.00
#
_symmetry.space_group_name_H-M   'P 1'
#
loop_
_entity.id
_entity.type
_entity.pdbx_description
1 polymer ?
#
loop_
_entity_poly.entity_id
_entity_poly.type
_entity_poly.pdbx_seq_one_letter_code
_entity_poly.pdbx_strand_id
1 'polypeptide(L)'
;MLKLGVGLGLGDAIGSIDFYPNGGNKQPACQMGKQFRNADAEVMTITSLEKMASCYHNIVLPYFMNSIHLCNYLSVECESYELYSEGRCDDNSNPTNRMGLFCVQIPGLPTESKFYLNTSADAPYCEKE
;
A
#
# COMPACT_ATOMS: atom_id res chain seq x y z
N MET A 1 17.70 -4.02 -18.13
CA MET A 1 16.50 -3.53 -18.87
C MET A 1 15.95 -2.34 -18.10
N LEU A 2 16.02 -1.14 -18.69
CA LEU A 2 15.46 0.07 -18.07
C LEU A 2 13.94 -0.06 -18.05
N LYS A 3 13.34 -0.29 -16.86
CA LYS A 3 11.91 -0.10 -16.65
C LYS A 3 11.67 1.42 -16.69
N LEU A 4 11.26 1.94 -17.85
CA LEU A 4 10.65 3.27 -17.94
C LEU A 4 9.29 3.19 -17.22
N GLY A 5 9.33 3.26 -15.88
CA GLY A 5 8.17 3.09 -15.02
C GLY A 5 7.62 4.44 -14.60
N VAL A 6 6.35 4.69 -14.90
CA VAL A 6 5.58 5.86 -14.47
C VAL A 6 5.24 5.78 -12.96
N GLY A 7 6.20 5.38 -12.13
CA GLY A 7 6.05 5.18 -10.69
C GLY A 7 7.14 5.94 -9.94
N LEU A 8 6.75 6.76 -8.98
CA LEU A 8 7.66 7.61 -8.19
C LEU A 8 8.12 6.95 -6.88
N GLY A 9 7.66 5.71 -6.62
CA GLY A 9 8.02 4.94 -5.43
C GLY A 9 9.23 4.02 -5.65
N LEU A 10 9.74 3.46 -4.56
CA LEU A 10 10.77 2.43 -4.58
C LEU A 10 10.12 1.04 -4.65
N GLY A 11 10.68 0.14 -5.45
CA GLY A 11 10.22 -1.26 -5.54
C GLY A 11 10.93 -2.19 -4.55
N ASP A 12 12.18 -1.89 -4.23
CA ASP A 12 13.00 -2.66 -3.29
C ASP A 12 12.55 -2.40 -1.85
N ALA A 13 12.61 -3.43 -1.00
CA ALA A 13 12.38 -3.29 0.43
C ALA A 13 13.64 -2.68 1.07
N ILE A 14 13.46 -1.67 1.92
CA ILE A 14 14.58 -0.92 2.54
C ILE A 14 14.42 -0.70 4.04
N GLY A 15 13.32 -1.15 4.62
CA GLY A 15 13.04 -1.08 6.04
C GLY A 15 13.30 -2.40 6.75
N SER A 16 13.02 -2.44 8.05
CA SER A 16 12.86 -3.72 8.76
C SER A 16 11.59 -4.43 8.31
N ILE A 17 10.55 -3.64 8.02
CA ILE A 17 9.23 -4.08 7.59
C ILE A 17 8.77 -3.12 6.50
N ASP A 18 8.44 -3.66 5.33
CA ASP A 18 7.99 -2.91 4.16
C ASP A 18 6.58 -3.36 3.77
N PHE A 19 5.65 -2.41 3.66
CA PHE A 19 4.25 -2.69 3.32
C PHE A 19 3.96 -2.38 1.86
N TYR A 20 3.29 -3.31 1.17
CA TYR A 20 2.95 -3.23 -0.24
C TYR A 20 1.43 -3.38 -0.43
N PRO A 21 0.62 -2.36 -0.08
CA PRO A 21 -0.82 -2.38 -0.31
C PRO A 21 -1.12 -2.57 -1.80
N ASN A 22 -1.98 -3.51 -2.14
CA ASN A 22 -2.33 -3.90 -3.51
C ASN A 22 -1.09 -4.23 -4.36
N GLY A 23 -0.08 -4.83 -3.72
CA GLY A 23 1.20 -5.18 -4.34
C GLY A 23 2.14 -4.00 -4.58
N GLY A 24 1.86 -2.82 -4.00
CA GLY A 24 2.74 -1.65 -4.03
C GLY A 24 2.85 -0.93 -5.38
N ASN A 25 1.96 -1.25 -6.33
CA ASN A 25 2.00 -0.69 -7.68
C ASN A 25 0.72 0.11 -7.99
N LYS A 26 -0.32 -0.57 -8.49
CA LYS A 26 -1.58 0.07 -8.89
C LYS A 26 -2.54 0.10 -7.72
N GLN A 27 -2.97 1.30 -7.35
CA GLN A 27 -3.83 1.52 -6.19
C GLN A 27 -5.29 1.68 -6.63
N PRO A 28 -6.25 0.95 -6.04
CA PRO A 28 -7.66 0.97 -6.46
C PRO A 28 -8.31 2.35 -6.46
N ALA A 29 -7.86 3.26 -5.59
CA ALA A 29 -8.36 4.64 -5.51
C ALA A 29 -7.98 5.52 -6.71
N CYS A 30 -6.97 5.13 -7.49
CA CYS A 30 -6.40 5.94 -8.56
C CYS A 30 -6.92 5.49 -9.93
N GLN A 31 -8.08 6.04 -10.33
CA GLN A 31 -8.73 5.74 -11.60
C GLN A 31 -9.05 7.02 -12.38
N MET A 32 -9.14 6.93 -13.71
CA MET A 32 -9.52 8.07 -14.55
C MET A 32 -10.85 8.68 -14.08
N GLY A 33 -10.86 10.01 -13.93
CA GLY A 33 -12.01 10.77 -13.44
C GLY A 33 -12.17 10.83 -11.92
N LYS A 34 -11.44 10.03 -11.13
CA LYS A 34 -11.41 10.15 -9.66
C LYS A 34 -10.57 11.37 -9.24
N GLN A 35 -10.84 11.86 -8.03
CA GLN A 35 -10.07 12.92 -7.40
C GLN A 35 -9.06 12.35 -6.40
N PHE A 36 -7.92 13.02 -6.24
CA PHE A 36 -6.92 12.73 -5.21
C PHE A 36 -6.30 14.04 -4.72
N ARG A 37 -5.55 13.99 -3.62
CA ARG A 37 -4.74 15.12 -3.14
C ARG A 37 -3.28 14.93 -3.52
N ASN A 38 -2.66 15.97 -4.06
CA ASN A 38 -1.22 15.97 -4.33
C ASN A 38 -0.41 16.26 -3.05
N ALA A 39 0.91 16.37 -3.19
CA ALA A 39 1.83 16.67 -2.09
C ALA A 39 1.54 18.03 -1.42
N ASP A 40 0.99 19.00 -2.17
CA ASP A 40 0.59 20.33 -1.68
C ASP A 40 -0.84 20.34 -1.10
N ALA A 41 -1.44 19.17 -0.91
CA ALA A 41 -2.81 18.95 -0.46
C ALA A 41 -3.92 19.51 -1.38
N GLU A 42 -3.58 19.89 -2.62
CA GLU A 42 -4.54 20.36 -3.62
C GLU A 42 -5.34 19.19 -4.19
N VAL A 43 -6.65 19.40 -4.39
CA VAL A 43 -7.52 18.39 -5.00
C VAL A 43 -7.35 18.41 -6.52
N MET A 44 -6.92 17.28 -7.08
CA MET A 44 -6.73 17.09 -8.51
C MET A 44 -7.62 15.98 -9.05
N THR A 45 -8.16 16.15 -10.26
CA THR A 45 -8.83 15.07 -11.00
C THR A 45 -7.82 14.34 -11.87
N ILE A 46 -7.86 13.00 -11.85
CA ILE A 46 -7.01 12.14 -12.66
C ILE A 46 -7.48 12.18 -14.11
N THR A 47 -6.75 12.91 -14.95
CA THR A 47 -7.05 13.11 -16.37
C THR A 47 -5.90 12.74 -17.31
N SER A 48 -4.77 12.28 -16.77
CA SER A 48 -3.57 11.90 -17.53
C SER A 48 -2.80 10.80 -16.80
N LEU A 49 -1.89 10.11 -17.52
CA LEU A 49 -1.02 9.09 -16.92
C LEU A 49 -0.08 9.68 -15.86
N GLU A 50 0.38 10.91 -16.05
CA GLU A 50 1.18 11.64 -15.06
C GLU A 50 0.41 11.85 -13.75
N LYS A 51 -0.86 12.30 -13.84
CA LYS A 51 -1.71 12.45 -12.66
C LYS A 51 -2.07 11.11 -12.02
N MET A 52 -2.20 10.05 -12.81
CA MET A 52 -2.40 8.70 -12.28
C MET A 52 -1.18 8.24 -11.46
N ALA A 53 0.02 8.45 -11.99
CA ALA A 53 1.27 8.18 -11.27
C ALA A 53 1.41 9.02 -9.99
N SER A 54 1.06 10.30 -10.06
CA SER A 54 1.00 11.17 -8.89
C SER A 54 0.00 10.67 -7.86
N CYS A 55 -1.17 10.17 -8.27
CA CYS A 55 -2.12 9.55 -7.34
C CYS A 55 -1.54 8.30 -6.69
N TYR A 56 -0.95 7.37 -7.45
CA TYR A 56 -0.32 6.17 -6.91
C TYR A 56 0.75 6.52 -5.87
N HIS A 57 1.50 7.59 -6.10
CA HIS A 57 2.54 8.06 -5.17
C HIS A 57 1.96 8.69 -3.89
N ASN A 58 0.93 9.54 -4.01
CA ASN A 58 0.42 10.32 -2.88
C ASN A 58 -0.59 9.58 -2.00
N ILE A 59 -1.15 8.45 -2.45
CA ILE A 59 -2.16 7.68 -1.69
C ILE A 59 -1.62 7.09 -0.37
N VAL A 60 -0.29 7.00 -0.20
CA VAL A 60 0.32 6.62 1.08
C VAL A 60 -0.06 7.58 2.22
N LEU A 61 -0.29 8.85 1.92
CA LEU A 61 -0.68 9.85 2.92
C LEU A 61 -2.05 9.55 3.55
N PRO A 62 -3.14 9.39 2.78
CA PRO A 62 -4.42 9.00 3.36
C PRO A 62 -4.41 7.60 3.97
N TYR A 63 -3.65 6.64 3.44
CA TYR A 63 -3.46 5.35 4.12
C TYR A 63 -2.86 5.53 5.51
N PHE A 64 -1.76 6.29 5.64
CA PHE A 64 -1.16 6.53 6.94
C PHE A 64 -2.12 7.27 7.88
N MET A 65 -2.81 8.32 7.42
CA MET A 65 -3.78 9.05 8.23
C MET A 65 -4.92 8.15 8.73
N ASN A 66 -5.47 7.30 7.86
CA ASN A 66 -6.56 6.40 8.22
C ASN A 66 -6.12 5.28 9.16
N SER A 67 -4.83 4.89 9.14
CA SER A 67 -4.27 3.90 10.08
C SER A 67 -4.36 4.33 11.55
N ILE A 68 -4.51 5.64 11.81
CA ILE A 68 -4.54 6.21 13.17
C ILE A 68 -5.84 5.84 13.91
N HIS A 69 -6.98 5.81 13.21
CA HIS A 69 -8.26 5.56 13.88
C HIS A 69 -9.39 4.99 12.99
N LEU A 70 -9.22 4.86 11.67
CA LEU A 70 -10.28 4.37 10.77
C LEU A 70 -10.03 2.95 10.27
N CYS A 71 -8.78 2.61 9.98
CA CYS A 71 -8.43 1.32 9.38
C CYS A 71 -7.39 0.58 10.22
N ASN A 72 -7.58 -0.73 10.38
CA ASN A 72 -6.58 -1.60 10.99
C ASN A 72 -5.40 -1.88 10.06
N TYR A 73 -5.65 -1.96 8.75
CA TYR A 73 -4.67 -2.33 7.71
C TYR A 73 -3.83 -3.55 8.11
N LEU A 74 -4.51 -4.60 8.57
CA LEU A 74 -3.87 -5.86 8.88
C LEU A 74 -3.23 -6.40 7.60
N SER A 75 -1.92 -6.61 7.68
CA SER A 75 -1.08 -7.03 6.57
C SER A 75 -0.40 -8.33 6.94
N VAL A 76 -0.15 -9.16 5.93
CA VAL A 76 0.41 -10.51 6.08
C VAL A 76 1.78 -10.54 5.42
N GLU A 77 2.78 -11.06 6.14
CA GLU A 77 4.10 -11.32 5.59
C GLU A 77 4.00 -12.40 4.51
N CYS A 78 4.61 -12.16 3.36
CA CYS A 78 4.65 -13.14 2.28
C CYS A 78 5.86 -12.88 1.38
N GLU A 79 6.27 -13.89 0.61
CA GLU A 79 7.38 -13.76 -0.33
C GLU A 79 7.04 -12.84 -1.52
N SER A 80 5.78 -12.87 -1.98
CA SER A 80 5.29 -12.02 -3.06
C SER A 80 3.81 -11.69 -2.94
N TYR A 81 3.39 -10.63 -3.63
CA TYR A 81 1.97 -10.26 -3.68
C TYR A 81 1.13 -11.31 -4.41
N GLU A 82 1.70 -11.99 -5.41
CA GLU A 82 1.02 -13.05 -6.15
C GLU A 82 0.63 -14.20 -5.22
N LEU A 83 1.58 -14.68 -4.40
CA LEU A 83 1.32 -15.73 -3.41
C LEU A 83 0.30 -15.27 -2.36
N TYR A 84 0.40 -14.03 -1.88
CA TYR A 84 -0.61 -13.43 -0.99
C TYR A 84 -2.01 -13.44 -1.65
N SER A 85 -2.10 -13.01 -2.91
CA SER A 85 -3.38 -12.91 -3.64
C SER A 85 -4.01 -14.27 -3.96
N GLU A 86 -3.20 -15.33 -4.04
CA GLU A 86 -3.64 -16.71 -4.20
C GLU A 86 -4.04 -17.37 -2.87
N GLY A 87 -3.93 -16.67 -1.74
CA GLY A 87 -4.20 -17.21 -0.40
C GLY A 87 -3.14 -18.20 0.08
N ARG A 88 -1.92 -18.12 -0.47
CA ARG A 88 -0.78 -18.98 -0.07
C ARG A 88 -0.07 -18.49 1.19
N CYS A 89 -0.37 -17.27 1.62
CA CYS A 89 0.03 -16.69 2.89
C CYS A 89 -1.24 -16.15 3.57
N ASP A 90 -1.42 -16.43 4.86
CA ASP A 90 -2.59 -15.98 5.61
C ASP A 90 -2.23 -15.52 7.04
N ASP A 91 -3.20 -14.93 7.73
CA ASP A 91 -3.03 -14.37 9.07
C ASP A 91 -2.88 -15.42 10.18
N ASN A 92 -3.08 -16.70 9.88
CA ASN A 92 -2.93 -17.81 10.82
C ASN A 92 -1.55 -18.45 10.75
N SER A 93 -0.95 -18.45 9.57
CA SER A 93 0.30 -19.16 9.26
C SER A 93 1.49 -18.26 9.03
N ASN A 94 1.27 -16.96 8.76
CA ASN A 94 2.32 -15.99 8.53
C ASN A 94 2.31 -14.87 9.59
N PRO A 95 3.49 -14.25 9.85
CA PRO A 95 3.54 -13.03 10.65
C PRO A 95 2.58 -11.96 10.12
N THR A 96 1.88 -11.30 11.04
CA THR A 96 0.99 -10.19 10.70
C THR A 96 1.45 -8.89 11.36
N ASN A 97 1.11 -7.78 10.73
CA ASN A 97 1.38 -6.46 11.27
C ASN A 97 0.37 -5.44 10.74
N ARG A 98 0.28 -4.29 11.39
CA ARG A 98 -0.60 -3.20 10.96
C ARG A 98 0.21 -2.18 10.16
N MET A 99 -0.16 -1.97 8.91
CA MET A 99 0.43 -0.89 8.12
C MET A 99 0.05 0.47 8.74
N GLY A 100 1.05 1.34 8.93
CA GLY A 100 0.86 2.70 9.44
C GLY A 100 1.28 2.88 10.90
N LEU A 101 0.57 3.72 11.66
CA LEU A 101 1.00 4.21 12.97
C LEU A 101 1.25 3.09 13.99
N PHE A 102 0.44 2.03 13.94
CA PHE A 102 0.49 0.93 14.91
C PHE A 102 1.37 -0.25 14.45
N CYS A 103 2.24 -0.04 13.46
CA CYS A 103 3.26 -1.02 13.10
C CYS A 103 4.18 -1.29 14.29
N VAL A 104 4.43 -2.56 14.59
CA VAL A 104 5.33 -2.99 15.66
C VAL A 104 6.48 -3.83 15.12
N GLN A 105 7.65 -3.76 15.74
CA GLN A 105 8.75 -4.66 15.40
C GLN A 105 8.40 -6.09 15.83
N ILE A 106 8.68 -7.06 14.97
CA ILE A 106 8.44 -8.49 15.24
C ILE A 106 9.79 -9.14 15.59
N PRO A 107 10.01 -9.59 16.84
CA PRO A 107 11.28 -10.20 17.23
C PRO A 107 11.63 -11.42 16.36
N GLY A 108 12.85 -11.44 15.83
CA GLY A 108 13.34 -12.53 14.98
C GLY A 108 12.90 -12.45 13.51
N LEU A 109 12.12 -11.44 13.13
CA LEU A 109 11.80 -11.19 11.73
C LEU A 109 13.04 -10.67 10.98
N PRO A 110 13.35 -11.21 9.79
CA PRO A 110 14.38 -10.66 8.93
C PRO A 110 14.12 -9.19 8.58
N THR A 111 15.19 -8.43 8.28
CA THR A 111 15.05 -7.11 7.67
C THR A 111 14.55 -7.26 6.23
N GLU A 112 13.98 -6.18 5.67
CA GLU A 112 13.43 -6.16 4.31
C GLU A 112 12.24 -7.14 4.14
N SER A 113 11.61 -7.55 5.24
CA SER A 113 10.42 -8.40 5.24
C SER A 113 9.22 -7.66 4.65
N LYS A 114 8.54 -8.32 3.71
CA LYS A 114 7.47 -7.72 2.90
C LYS A 114 6.11 -8.14 3.40
N PHE A 115 5.25 -7.16 3.63
CA PHE A 115 3.88 -7.35 4.08
C PHE A 115 2.90 -6.87 3.02
N TYR A 116 1.86 -7.66 2.80
CA TYR A 116 0.85 -7.40 1.78
C TYR A 116 -0.53 -7.30 2.40
N LEU A 117 -1.34 -6.45 1.79
CA LEU A 117 -2.74 -6.21 2.13
C LEU A 117 -3.45 -5.66 0.90
N ASN A 118 -4.77 -5.77 0.86
CA ASN A 118 -5.61 -5.06 -0.10
C ASN A 118 -6.26 -3.83 0.57
N THR A 119 -6.63 -2.85 -0.23
CA THR A 119 -7.36 -1.65 0.21
C THR A 119 -8.50 -1.35 -0.75
N SER A 120 -9.61 -0.78 -0.26
CA SER A 120 -10.73 -0.40 -1.14
C SER A 120 -10.41 0.82 -2.03
N ALA A 121 -11.21 1.02 -3.07
CA ALA A 121 -11.07 2.16 -3.99
C ALA A 121 -11.55 3.49 -3.40
N ASP A 122 -12.42 3.46 -2.41
CA ASP A 122 -13.03 4.66 -1.82
C ASP A 122 -12.61 4.81 -0.36
N ALA A 123 -12.51 6.06 0.10
CA ALA A 123 -12.17 6.38 1.49
C ALA A 123 -13.17 5.73 2.46
N PRO A 124 -12.74 5.20 3.61
CA PRO A 124 -11.40 5.32 4.20
C PRO A 124 -10.35 4.31 3.67
N TYR A 125 -10.61 3.63 2.56
CA TYR A 125 -9.69 2.67 1.93
C TYR A 125 -9.46 1.38 2.75
N CYS A 126 -10.28 1.10 3.76
CA CYS A 126 -10.22 -0.19 4.45
C CYS A 126 -10.95 -1.25 3.62
N GLU A 127 -10.45 -2.48 3.59
CA GLU A 127 -11.28 -3.63 3.24
C GLU A 127 -12.43 -3.77 4.25
N LYS A 128 -13.58 -4.27 3.81
CA LYS A 128 -14.70 -4.55 4.72
C LYS A 128 -14.34 -5.80 5.54
N GLU A 129 -14.38 -5.67 6.86
CA GLU A 129 -14.29 -6.80 7.80
C GLU A 129 -15.47 -7.78 7.64
#